data_AF-A0A8J3UTL7-F1
#
_entry.id   AF-A0A8J3UTL7-F1
#
_cell.length_a   1.000
_cell.length_b   1.000
_cell.length_c   1.000
_cell.angle_alpha   90.00
_cell.angle_beta   90.00
_cell.angle_gamma   90.00
#
_symmetry.space_group_name_H-M   'P 1'
#
loop_
_entity.id
_entity.type
_entity.pdbx_description
1 polymer ?
#
loop_
_entity_poly.entity_id
_entity_poly.type
_entity_poly.pdbx_seq_one_letter_code
_entity_poly.pdbx_strand_id
1 'polypeptide(L)'
;MSNLGPTELIIIAVVVLLLFGAKRLPDTARALGQSLRLFKKETSNLKEDSEAPTVVRTQAEPVAPQQVNAATPSVEERLRTLEEENRRLKATSETTVNGVPLSQTQNDQRSS
;
A
#
# COMPACT_ATOMS: atom_id res chain seq x y z
N MET A 1 -19.32 44.88 19.07
CA MET A 1 -19.78 43.53 18.70
C MET A 1 -19.00 43.10 17.47
N SER A 2 -18.18 42.07 17.59
CA SER A 2 -17.22 41.66 16.56
C SER A 2 -17.96 40.95 15.43
N ASN A 3 -18.27 41.70 14.37
CA ASN A 3 -18.87 41.15 13.16
C ASN A 3 -17.77 40.48 12.34
N LEU A 4 -17.36 39.27 12.76
CA LEU A 4 -16.56 38.37 11.93
C LEU A 4 -17.45 37.89 10.78
N GLY A 5 -17.58 38.77 9.79
CA GLY A 5 -18.37 38.52 8.60
C GLY A 5 -17.60 37.71 7.56
N PRO A 6 -18.30 37.27 6.51
CA PRO A 6 -17.66 36.62 5.36
C PRO A 6 -16.48 37.44 4.80
N THR A 7 -16.57 38.76 4.83
CA THR A 7 -15.51 39.68 4.38
C THR A 7 -14.22 39.52 5.17
N GLU A 8 -14.26 39.53 6.51
CA GLU A 8 -13.08 39.32 7.35
C GLU A 8 -12.43 37.95 7.08
N LEU A 9 -13.23 36.89 6.95
CA LEU A 9 -12.71 35.56 6.63
C LEU A 9 -12.01 35.51 5.28
N ILE A 10 -12.53 36.20 4.27
CA ILE A 10 -11.88 36.30 2.95
C ILE A 10 -10.54 37.01 3.08
N ILE A 11 -10.45 38.11 3.83
CA ILE A 11 -9.19 38.84 4.04
C ILE A 11 -8.15 37.93 4.71
N ILE A 12 -8.53 37.22 5.77
CA ILE A 12 -7.64 36.27 6.45
C ILE A 12 -7.20 35.16 5.50
N ALA A 13 -8.14 34.58 4.74
CA ALA A 13 -7.83 33.55 3.76
C ALA A 13 -6.83 34.04 2.71
N VAL A 14 -6.98 35.28 2.21
CA VAL A 14 -6.03 35.90 1.27
C VAL A 14 -4.65 36.03 1.91
N VAL A 15 -4.54 36.51 3.15
CA VAL A 15 -3.25 36.61 3.85
C VAL A 15 -2.58 35.24 4.00
N VAL A 16 -3.32 34.21 4.41
CA VAL A 16 -2.80 32.84 4.52
C VAL A 16 -2.39 32.29 3.15
N LEU A 17 -3.17 32.55 2.09
CA LEU A 17 -2.84 32.16 0.73
C LEU A 17 -1.57 32.85 0.21
N LEU A 18 -1.29 34.09 0.62
CA LEU A 18 -0.05 34.78 0.27
C LEU A 18 1.17 34.19 1.01
N LEU A 19 1.03 33.83 2.28
CA LEU A 19 2.11 33.25 3.08
C LEU A 19 2.44 31.81 2.67
N PHE A 20 1.43 30.98 2.47
CA PHE A 20 1.60 29.55 2.20
C PHE A 20 1.50 29.20 0.71
N GLY A 21 0.82 30.02 -0.09
CA GLY A 21 0.53 29.77 -1.51
C GLY A 21 -0.76 28.97 -1.72
N ALA A 22 -1.47 29.29 -2.82
CA ALA A 22 -2.75 28.67 -3.18
C ALA A 22 -2.70 27.15 -3.40
N LYS A 23 -1.52 26.60 -3.72
CA LYS A 23 -1.34 25.17 -3.93
C LYS A 23 -1.05 24.39 -2.64
N ARG A 24 -0.47 25.03 -1.62
CA ARG A 24 -0.05 24.35 -0.37
C ARG A 24 -1.17 24.25 0.66
N LEU A 25 -2.04 25.26 0.74
CA LEU A 25 -3.19 25.23 1.64
C LEU A 25 -4.12 24.01 1.44
N PRO A 26 -4.58 23.70 0.22
CA PRO A 26 -5.43 22.52 0.00
C PRO A 26 -4.68 21.20 0.20
N ASP A 27 -3.38 21.16 -0.10
CA ASP A 27 -2.54 19.97 0.05
C ASP A 27 -2.34 19.62 1.54
N THR A 28 -1.93 20.61 2.34
CA THR A 28 -1.79 20.47 3.80
C THR A 28 -3.13 20.16 4.46
N ALA A 29 -4.22 20.82 4.05
CA ALA A 29 -5.56 20.54 4.57
C ALA A 29 -6.03 19.11 4.25
N ARG A 30 -5.73 18.59 3.05
CA ARG A 30 -6.05 17.20 2.68
C ARG A 30 -5.28 16.19 3.54
N ALA A 31 -3.97 16.38 3.72
CA ALA A 31 -3.15 15.50 4.54
C ALA A 31 -3.61 15.50 6.01
N LEU A 32 -3.85 16.69 6.59
CA LEU A 32 -4.40 16.83 7.94
C LEU A 32 -5.80 16.22 8.05
N GLY A 33 -6.66 16.45 7.05
CA GLY A 33 -8.02 15.90 7.01
C GLY A 33 -8.04 14.37 6.97
N GLN A 34 -7.11 13.74 6.25
CA GLN A 34 -6.97 12.29 6.23
C GLN A 34 -6.55 11.73 7.61
N SER A 35 -5.58 12.38 8.28
CA SER A 35 -5.16 12.02 9.64
C SER A 35 -6.31 12.18 10.64
N LEU A 36 -7.01 13.32 10.62
CA LEU A 36 -8.18 13.57 11.47
C LEU A 36 -9.32 12.59 11.20
N ARG A 37 -9.52 12.17 9.94
CA ARG A 37 -10.55 11.19 9.57
C ARG A 37 -10.24 9.82 10.15
N LEU A 38 -8.99 9.38 10.10
CA LEU A 38 -8.59 8.09 10.67
C LEU A 38 -8.68 8.11 12.19
N PHE A 39 -8.14 9.16 12.82
CA PHE A 39 -8.25 9.38 14.26
C PHE A 39 -9.71 9.40 14.73
N LYS A 40 -10.58 10.11 13.99
CA LYS A 40 -12.02 10.16 14.29
C LYS A 40 -12.68 8.81 14.12
N LYS A 41 -12.33 8.01 13.10
CA LYS A 41 -12.86 6.65 12.93
C LYS A 41 -12.42 5.75 14.08
N GLU A 42 -11.15 5.73 14.44
CA GLU A 42 -10.65 4.92 15.56
C GLU A 42 -11.32 5.35 16.87
N THR A 43 -11.38 6.66 17.14
CA THR A 43 -12.08 7.22 18.31
C THR A 43 -13.60 6.95 18.28
N SER A 44 -14.22 6.87 17.10
CA SER A 44 -15.64 6.51 16.94
C SER A 44 -15.85 5.05 17.28
N ASN A 45 -15.03 4.13 16.76
CA ASN A 45 -15.10 2.70 17.09
C ASN A 45 -14.88 2.45 18.60
N LEU A 46 -14.01 3.22 19.25
CA LEU A 46 -13.83 3.21 20.71
C LEU A 46 -15.07 3.68 21.48
N LYS A 47 -15.94 4.49 20.87
CA LYS A 47 -17.21 4.97 21.43
C LYS A 47 -18.41 4.13 20.99
N GLU A 48 -18.29 3.44 19.86
CA GLU A 48 -19.35 2.73 19.11
C GLU A 48 -19.14 1.22 19.15
N ASP A 49 -18.55 0.66 20.21
CA ASP A 49 -18.46 -0.79 20.48
C ASP A 49 -19.86 -1.41 20.76
N SER A 50 -20.86 -1.01 19.96
CA SER A 50 -22.23 -1.51 19.91
C SER A 50 -22.80 -1.63 18.49
N GLU A 51 -22.26 -1.06 17.39
CA GLU A 51 -22.76 -1.36 16.02
C GLU A 51 -21.68 -1.29 14.89
N ALA A 52 -21.91 -2.10 13.84
CA ALA A 52 -21.00 -2.64 12.81
C ALA A 52 -20.19 -1.66 11.91
N PRO A 53 -19.10 -2.12 11.24
CA PRO A 53 -18.05 -1.24 10.69
C PRO A 53 -18.42 -0.60 9.35
N THR A 54 -18.29 0.73 9.27
CA THR A 54 -18.40 1.48 8.01
C THR A 54 -17.04 1.58 7.30
N VAL A 55 -16.85 0.76 6.26
CA VAL A 55 -15.69 0.83 5.34
C VAL A 55 -15.80 2.08 4.47
N VAL A 56 -15.29 3.22 4.93
CA VAL A 56 -15.19 4.40 4.06
C VAL A 56 -13.86 4.42 3.30
N ARG A 57 -13.90 3.90 2.06
CA ARG A 57 -12.92 4.15 1.01
C ARG A 57 -12.93 5.65 0.67
N THR A 58 -11.83 6.35 0.91
CA THR A 58 -11.67 7.72 0.40
C THR A 58 -11.12 7.61 -1.02
N GLN A 59 -12.02 7.74 -1.99
CA GLN A 59 -11.69 7.94 -3.39
C GLN A 59 -11.16 9.38 -3.56
N ALA A 60 -9.89 9.51 -3.91
CA ALA A 60 -9.29 10.73 -4.45
C ALA A 60 -8.05 10.37 -5.29
N GLU A 61 -8.27 9.53 -6.29
CA GLU A 61 -7.44 9.49 -7.49
C GLU A 61 -8.41 9.19 -8.64
N PRO A 62 -8.47 9.99 -9.71
CA PRO A 62 -8.89 9.45 -10.98
C PRO A 62 -7.83 8.41 -11.31
N VAL A 63 -8.14 7.16 -11.00
CA VAL A 63 -7.62 6.02 -11.74
C VAL A 63 -8.09 6.24 -13.17
N ALA A 64 -7.35 7.05 -13.92
CA ALA A 64 -7.17 6.75 -15.32
C ALA A 64 -6.74 5.27 -15.34
N PRO A 65 -7.41 4.40 -16.10
CA PRO A 65 -6.89 3.07 -16.33
C PRO A 65 -5.56 3.22 -17.06
N GLN A 66 -4.46 3.41 -16.31
CA GLN A 66 -3.20 2.77 -16.63
C GLN A 66 -3.51 1.29 -16.38
N GLN A 67 -4.09 0.58 -17.35
CA GLN A 67 -3.29 -0.10 -18.37
C GLN A 67 -1.95 -0.51 -17.75
N VAL A 68 -2.03 -1.43 -16.79
CA VAL A 68 -0.93 -2.36 -16.54
C VAL A 68 -0.78 -3.13 -17.84
N ASN A 69 0.13 -2.66 -18.68
CA ASN A 69 0.54 -3.28 -19.93
C ASN A 69 0.74 -4.79 -19.74
N ALA A 70 -0.08 -5.57 -20.44
CA ALA A 70 0.22 -6.78 -21.21
C ALA A 70 1.45 -7.67 -20.90
N ALA A 71 1.87 -7.83 -19.65
CA ALA A 71 2.90 -8.82 -19.28
C ALA A 71 2.83 -9.28 -17.81
N THR A 72 1.66 -9.21 -17.18
CA THR A 72 1.49 -9.86 -15.87
C THR A 72 1.15 -11.33 -16.14
N PRO A 73 2.03 -12.31 -15.78
CA PRO A 73 1.71 -13.71 -15.97
C PRO A 73 0.39 -14.01 -15.25
N SER A 74 -0.49 -14.73 -15.95
CA SER A 74 -1.83 -15.09 -15.45
C SER A 74 -1.69 -15.71 -14.07
N VAL A 75 -2.71 -15.56 -13.22
CA VAL A 75 -2.72 -16.13 -11.85
C VAL A 75 -2.41 -17.64 -11.88
N GLU A 76 -2.83 -18.33 -12.94
CA GLU A 76 -2.47 -19.72 -13.25
C GLU A 76 -0.95 -19.97 -13.35
N GLU A 77 -0.21 -19.07 -14.00
CA GLU A 77 1.22 -19.19 -14.26
C GLU A 77 2.03 -18.88 -12.99
N ARG A 78 1.53 -17.94 -12.18
CA ARG A 78 2.05 -17.70 -10.82
C ARG A 78 1.79 -18.91 -9.91
N LEU A 79 0.64 -19.55 -10.03
CA LEU A 79 0.31 -20.74 -9.24
C LEU A 79 1.21 -21.93 -9.61
N ARG A 80 1.47 -22.13 -10.91
CA ARG A 80 2.40 -23.17 -11.39
C ARG A 80 3.84 -22.94 -10.93
N THR A 81 4.34 -21.71 -11.02
CA THR A 81 5.71 -21.37 -10.59
C THR A 81 5.89 -21.54 -9.07
N LEU A 82 4.88 -21.16 -8.28
CA LEU A 82 4.89 -21.35 -6.82
C LEU A 82 4.85 -22.84 -6.39
N GLU A 83 4.12 -23.68 -7.13
CA GLU A 83 4.07 -25.13 -6.86
C GLU A 83 5.39 -25.83 -7.22
N GLU A 84 6.03 -25.44 -8.33
CA GLU A 84 7.35 -25.94 -8.72
C GLU A 84 8.44 -25.53 -7.73
N GLU A 85 8.41 -24.29 -7.25
CA GLU A 85 9.34 -23.80 -6.22
C GLU A 85 9.21 -24.59 -4.91
N ASN A 86 7.97 -24.82 -4.45
CA ASN A 86 7.71 -25.63 -3.26
C ASN A 86 8.17 -27.09 -3.42
N ARG A 87 8.00 -27.71 -4.59
CA ARG A 87 8.52 -29.06 -4.85
C ARG A 87 10.04 -29.10 -4.84
N ARG A 88 10.71 -28.09 -5.39
CA ARG A 88 12.19 -28.00 -5.36
C ARG A 88 12.72 -27.80 -3.95
N LEU A 89 12.05 -26.98 -3.15
CA LEU A 89 12.38 -26.79 -1.74
C LEU A 89 12.22 -28.09 -0.96
N LYS A 90 11.14 -28.86 -1.20
CA LYS A 90 10.94 -30.18 -0.57
C LYS A 90 11.99 -31.21 -1.00
N ALA A 91 12.29 -31.32 -2.30
CA ALA A 91 13.29 -32.26 -2.81
C ALA A 91 14.72 -31.93 -2.35
N THR A 92 15.04 -30.63 -2.24
CA THR A 92 16.34 -30.17 -1.71
C THR A 92 16.44 -30.37 -0.20
N SER A 93 15.32 -30.25 0.52
CA SER A 93 15.26 -30.47 1.98
C SER A 93 15.40 -31.95 2.35
N GLU A 94 14.93 -32.88 1.51
CA GLU A 94 15.09 -34.33 1.77
C GLU A 94 16.49 -34.87 1.42
N THR A 95 17.25 -34.18 0.55
CA THR A 95 18.60 -34.63 0.13
C THR A 95 19.73 -33.88 0.85
N THR A 96 19.41 -32.92 1.72
CA THR A 96 20.40 -32.07 2.41
C THR A 96 20.27 -32.19 3.93
N VAL A 97 20.93 -33.19 4.50
CA VAL A 97 21.29 -33.19 5.93
C VAL A 97 22.74 -32.68 6.00
N ASN A 98 22.95 -31.48 6.57
CA ASN A 98 24.24 -30.77 6.68
C ASN A 98 24.80 -30.06 5.42
N GLY A 99 23.95 -29.41 4.63
CA GLY A 99 24.35 -28.21 3.86
C GLY A 99 25.36 -28.36 2.71
N VAL A 100 25.68 -29.57 2.24
CA VAL A 100 26.59 -29.77 1.09
C VAL A 100 25.85 -30.45 -0.07
N PRO A 101 25.69 -29.80 -1.23
CA PRO A 101 25.05 -30.41 -2.40
C PRO A 101 25.97 -31.48 -3.02
N LEU A 102 25.56 -32.75 -2.96
CA LEU A 102 26.33 -33.90 -3.48
C LEU A 102 26.27 -34.07 -5.02
N SER A 103 25.87 -33.04 -5.78
CA SER A 103 25.71 -33.16 -7.24
C SER A 103 26.98 -32.93 -8.07
N GLN A 104 28.17 -32.85 -7.46
CA GLN A 104 29.42 -32.57 -8.21
C GLN A 104 30.57 -33.59 -8.07
N THR A 105 30.33 -34.80 -7.58
CA THR A 105 31.35 -35.87 -7.58
C THR A 105 30.75 -37.18 -8.07
N GLN A 106 30.09 -37.15 -9.23
CA GLN A 106 29.70 -38.39 -9.89
C GLN A 106 29.59 -38.23 -11.40
N ASN A 107 30.48 -37.44 -12.02
CA ASN A 107 30.58 -37.38 -13.48
C ASN A 107 32.01 -37.52 -14.02
N ASP A 108 33.04 -37.57 -13.16
CA ASP A 108 34.43 -37.76 -13.59
C ASP A 108 34.91 -39.23 -13.59
N GLN A 109 34.17 -40.15 -12.97
CA GLN A 109 34.58 -41.57 -12.88
C GLN A 109 34.11 -42.46 -14.03
N ARG A 110 33.57 -41.89 -15.11
CA ARG A 110 33.15 -42.66 -16.31
C ARG A 110 34.19 -42.60 -17.45
N SER A 111 35.39 -42.08 -17.19
CA SER A 111 36.43 -41.94 -18.22
C SER A 111 37.84 -42.18 -17.68
N SER A 112 38.12 -43.39 -17.19
CA SER A 112 39.43 -44.07 -17.29
C SER A 112 39.26 -45.56 -17.00
#